data_AF-A0AAU3IF15-F1
#
_entry.id   AF-A0AAU3IF15-F1
#
_cell.length_a   1.000
_cell.length_b   1.000
_cell.length_c   1.000
_cell.angle_alpha   90.00
_cell.angle_beta   90.00
_cell.angle_gamma   90.00
#
_symmetry.space_group_name_H-M   'P 1'
#
loop_
_entity.id
_entity.type
_entity.pdbx_description
1 polymer ?
#
loop_
_entity_poly.entity_id
_entity_poly.type
_entity_poly.pdbx_seq_one_letter_code
_entity_poly.pdbx_strand_id
1 'polypeptide(L)'
;MLTVLRKVFRNAVFRCGVAAAVTLTATVSLPTAAQAADPAYKVLVFSKTAGFRHDSIPAGIQAIRDLGAANNFTVTATEDSTAFTTANLAQFKAVVFLSTTGDVLNDAQQTAFASYVDGGGGYVGVHAAADTEYDWPYYGQLVGAWFNSHPAIQQANIKTEDATHPATTGLPATWTRTDEWYNYRTNPRSTTHVLQSLDETSYSGGNMGDHPITWCHPQASGRSFYTGLGHTIASYSEANFRGLLLGGIRYAAGMVQANCAPPGNGGGGTIEAESYTSQSGIQQASHTTASGGKTVGYIDNGDWVGYSSVSTAGATGFTARVSSAGAGGTIQVRSGSQTGTLLGSVTVPVTGNWDTFTTVSTTLSGSASGPLFLVFTGGAGNLFDLDTFSLTNSAATTVEAESYTSQSGVQQANHATASGGKTVGYIDNGDWVGYSSVSTQGAKGFSARVSSAGAGGTIQVRSGSQTGTLLGSVTVPVTGNWDTFTTVSTTLSGSASGPLFLVFTGGAGSLFDVDTITITK
;
A
#
# COMPACT_ATOMS: atom_id res chain seq x y z
N MET A 1 -81.92 28.14 21.79
CA MET A 1 -80.75 28.83 22.39
C MET A 1 -79.66 28.92 21.33
N LEU A 2 -79.09 30.04 20.92
CA LEU A 2 -79.24 31.44 21.30
C LEU A 2 -78.80 32.28 20.08
N THR A 3 -79.68 33.21 19.73
CA THR A 3 -79.68 34.41 18.88
C THR A 3 -78.35 35.16 18.61
N VAL A 4 -78.23 35.83 17.44
CA VAL A 4 -77.89 37.29 17.22
C VAL A 4 -76.85 37.65 16.12
N LEU A 5 -77.38 38.34 15.08
CA LEU A 5 -76.95 39.57 14.37
C LEU A 5 -75.73 39.69 13.40
N ARG A 6 -76.11 40.27 12.23
CA ARG A 6 -75.61 41.50 11.52
C ARG A 6 -74.47 41.43 10.47
N LYS A 7 -74.90 41.78 9.24
CA LYS A 7 -74.39 42.83 8.29
C LYS A 7 -72.90 43.21 8.33
N VAL A 8 -72.23 43.24 7.16
CA VAL A 8 -71.87 44.45 6.37
C VAL A 8 -70.93 44.07 5.19
N PHE A 9 -71.13 44.75 4.06
CA PHE A 9 -70.34 44.87 2.82
C PHE A 9 -68.79 44.85 2.96
N ARG A 10 -68.07 44.26 1.98
CA ARG A 10 -67.31 44.97 0.90
C ARG A 10 -66.26 44.08 0.20
N ASN A 11 -66.18 44.30 -1.12
CA ASN A 11 -65.02 44.26 -2.01
C ASN A 11 -64.34 42.94 -2.39
N ALA A 12 -64.48 42.67 -3.69
CA ALA A 12 -63.63 41.80 -4.49
C ALA A 12 -62.15 42.22 -4.44
N VAL A 13 -61.27 41.22 -4.32
CA VAL A 13 -59.88 41.28 -4.76
C VAL A 13 -59.60 40.00 -5.52
N PHE A 14 -59.22 40.16 -6.79
CA PHE A 14 -58.71 39.12 -7.68
C PHE A 14 -57.51 38.41 -7.01
N ARG A 15 -57.59 37.08 -6.88
CA ARG A 15 -56.41 36.23 -6.65
C ARG A 15 -56.15 35.40 -7.91
N CYS A 16 -55.08 35.71 -8.62
CA CYS A 16 -54.45 34.82 -9.59
C CYS A 16 -54.08 33.51 -8.87
N GLY A 17 -54.71 32.39 -9.26
CA GLY A 17 -54.27 31.06 -8.87
C GLY A 17 -53.01 30.69 -9.65
N VAL A 18 -51.88 30.61 -8.96
CA VAL A 18 -50.68 29.94 -9.49
C VAL A 18 -50.93 28.44 -9.33
N ALA A 19 -51.17 27.74 -10.44
CA ALA A 19 -51.19 26.28 -10.46
C ALA A 19 -49.76 25.77 -10.29
N ALA A 20 -49.44 25.21 -9.12
CA ALA A 20 -48.18 24.52 -8.88
C ALA A 20 -48.20 23.16 -9.60
N ALA A 21 -47.47 23.07 -10.71
CA ALA A 21 -47.19 21.81 -11.37
C ALA A 21 -46.20 21.01 -10.50
N VAL A 22 -46.69 19.97 -9.82
CA VAL A 22 -45.86 18.99 -9.12
C VAL A 22 -45.24 18.08 -10.17
N THR A 23 -44.01 18.39 -10.58
CA THR A 23 -43.18 17.49 -11.39
C THR A 23 -42.66 16.36 -10.51
N LEU A 24 -43.21 15.15 -10.71
CA LEU A 24 -42.73 13.92 -10.11
C LEU A 24 -41.35 13.58 -10.72
N THR A 25 -40.26 13.98 -10.06
CA THR A 25 -38.91 13.59 -10.45
C THR A 25 -38.69 12.12 -10.09
N ALA A 26 -38.86 11.23 -11.08
CA ALA A 26 -38.41 9.85 -10.96
C ALA A 26 -36.89 9.84 -10.79
N THR A 27 -36.42 9.51 -9.58
CA THR A 27 -35.00 9.24 -9.32
C THR A 27 -34.63 7.95 -10.03
N VAL A 28 -34.02 8.06 -11.21
CA VAL A 28 -33.37 6.92 -11.86
C VAL A 28 -32.08 6.65 -11.08
N SER A 29 -32.14 5.71 -10.14
CA SER A 29 -30.93 5.15 -9.52
C SER A 29 -30.16 4.39 -10.59
N LEU A 30 -29.10 5.01 -11.12
CA LEU A 30 -28.15 4.32 -11.99
C LEU A 30 -27.47 3.23 -11.14
N PRO A 31 -27.38 1.98 -11.64
CA PRO A 31 -26.68 0.93 -10.92
C PRO A 31 -25.20 1.33 -10.79
N THR A 32 -24.68 1.26 -9.57
CA THR A 32 -23.25 1.32 -9.27
C THR A 32 -22.54 0.28 -10.14
N ALA A 33 -21.54 0.71 -10.91
CA ALA A 33 -20.70 -0.20 -11.68
C ALA A 33 -20.09 -1.24 -10.71
N ALA A 34 -20.51 -2.49 -10.84
CA ALA A 34 -19.95 -3.59 -10.06
C ALA A 34 -18.45 -3.69 -10.34
N GLN A 35 -17.65 -3.86 -9.28
CA GLN A 35 -16.23 -4.16 -9.41
C GLN A 35 -16.07 -5.33 -10.38
N ALA A 36 -15.24 -5.18 -11.42
CA ALA A 36 -14.97 -6.27 -12.34
C ALA A 36 -14.50 -7.50 -11.54
N ALA A 37 -15.12 -8.66 -11.79
CA ALA A 37 -14.77 -9.88 -11.10
C ALA A 37 -13.30 -10.25 -11.37
N ASP A 38 -12.62 -10.82 -10.37
CA ASP A 38 -11.24 -11.27 -10.51
C ASP A 38 -11.14 -12.27 -11.69
N PRO A 39 -10.05 -12.24 -12.49
CA PRO A 39 -9.78 -13.30 -13.47
C PRO A 39 -9.63 -14.64 -12.75
N ALA A 40 -9.81 -15.77 -13.45
CA ALA A 40 -9.66 -17.07 -12.79
C ALA A 40 -8.22 -17.34 -12.32
N TYR A 41 -8.04 -17.79 -11.07
CA TYR A 41 -6.72 -18.16 -10.52
C TYR A 41 -6.74 -19.42 -9.66
N LYS A 42 -5.56 -19.91 -9.28
CA LYS A 42 -5.38 -21.08 -8.41
C LYS A 42 -4.74 -20.69 -7.09
N VAL A 43 -5.20 -21.31 -6.01
CA VAL A 43 -4.65 -21.19 -4.66
C VAL A 43 -4.28 -22.58 -4.14
N LEU A 44 -3.08 -22.70 -3.58
CA LEU A 44 -2.66 -23.89 -2.86
C LEU A 44 -2.93 -23.67 -1.37
N VAL A 45 -3.64 -24.58 -0.71
CA VAL A 45 -3.79 -24.59 0.75
C VAL A 45 -2.92 -25.72 1.29
N PHE A 46 -1.93 -25.36 2.08
CA PHE A 46 -1.01 -26.28 2.74
C PHE A 46 -1.28 -26.30 4.24
N SER A 47 -1.50 -27.49 4.80
CA SER A 47 -1.90 -27.64 6.20
C SER A 47 -1.16 -28.76 6.95
N LYS A 48 0.07 -29.08 6.50
CA LYS A 48 0.92 -30.06 7.16
C LYS A 48 1.31 -29.57 8.56
N THR A 49 1.35 -30.47 9.52
CA THR A 49 1.78 -30.21 10.89
C THR A 49 2.82 -31.24 11.31
N ALA A 50 3.95 -30.77 11.83
CA ALA A 50 4.94 -31.56 12.58
C ALA A 50 4.85 -31.29 14.10
N GLY A 51 3.99 -30.35 14.52
CA GLY A 51 3.66 -30.04 15.91
C GLY A 51 2.17 -30.26 16.23
N PHE A 52 1.58 -29.34 17.00
CA PHE A 52 0.15 -29.42 17.37
C PHE A 52 -0.74 -29.36 16.13
N ARG A 53 -1.84 -30.14 16.15
CA ARG A 53 -2.80 -30.23 15.05
C ARG A 53 -4.12 -29.59 15.45
N HIS A 54 -4.53 -28.55 14.73
CA HIS A 54 -5.78 -27.82 15.01
C HIS A 54 -6.99 -28.52 14.38
N ASP A 55 -8.03 -28.79 15.16
CA ASP A 55 -9.29 -29.39 14.68
C ASP A 55 -10.03 -28.53 13.65
N SER A 56 -9.67 -27.25 13.54
CA SER A 56 -10.31 -26.30 12.62
C SER A 56 -9.82 -26.37 11.18
N ILE A 57 -8.70 -27.05 10.89
CA ILE A 57 -8.14 -27.13 9.54
C ILE A 57 -9.16 -27.64 8.49
N PRO A 58 -9.94 -28.71 8.72
CA PRO A 58 -10.97 -29.14 7.76
C PRO A 58 -12.02 -28.05 7.49
N ALA A 59 -12.46 -27.33 8.52
CA ALA A 59 -13.40 -26.22 8.36
C ALA A 59 -12.77 -25.04 7.60
N GLY A 60 -11.48 -24.76 7.82
CA GLY A 60 -10.74 -23.74 7.09
C GLY A 60 -10.52 -24.07 5.62
N ILE A 61 -10.17 -25.31 5.30
CA ILE A 61 -10.07 -25.77 3.90
C ILE A 61 -11.43 -25.58 3.20
N GLN A 62 -12.52 -25.99 3.85
CA GLN A 62 -13.86 -25.86 3.27
C GLN A 62 -14.24 -24.37 3.08
N ALA A 63 -13.98 -23.52 4.07
CA ALA A 63 -14.27 -22.10 3.95
C ALA A 63 -13.50 -21.43 2.80
N ILE A 64 -12.22 -21.76 2.62
CA ILE A 64 -11.41 -21.23 1.51
C ILE A 64 -11.90 -21.77 0.16
N ARG A 65 -12.36 -23.02 0.08
CA ARG A 65 -13.00 -23.58 -1.13
C ARG A 65 -14.29 -22.83 -1.49
N ASP A 66 -15.15 -22.57 -0.50
CA ASP A 66 -16.40 -21.83 -0.71
C ASP A 66 -16.12 -20.39 -1.18
N LEU A 67 -15.14 -19.73 -0.56
CA LEU A 67 -14.67 -18.41 -0.98
C LEU A 67 -14.16 -18.45 -2.42
N GLY A 68 -13.41 -19.50 -2.78
CA GLY A 68 -12.90 -19.70 -4.15
C GLY A 68 -14.00 -19.85 -5.18
N ALA A 69 -14.98 -20.70 -4.89
CA ALA A 69 -16.14 -20.90 -5.75
C ALA A 69 -16.94 -19.59 -5.97
N ALA A 70 -17.01 -18.73 -4.95
CA ALA A 70 -17.70 -17.45 -5.04
C ALA A 70 -16.86 -16.32 -5.68
N ASN A 71 -15.53 -16.46 -5.81
CA ASN A 71 -14.62 -15.37 -6.20
C ASN A 71 -13.58 -15.78 -7.26
N ASN A 72 -13.95 -16.70 -8.16
CA ASN A 72 -13.14 -17.11 -9.32
C ASN A 72 -11.74 -17.65 -8.98
N PHE A 73 -11.58 -18.38 -7.87
CA PHE A 73 -10.35 -19.15 -7.64
C PHE A 73 -10.60 -20.60 -7.27
N THR A 74 -9.72 -21.46 -7.74
CA THR A 74 -9.75 -22.89 -7.44
C THR A 74 -8.75 -23.22 -6.35
N VAL A 75 -9.13 -24.15 -5.46
CA VAL A 75 -8.33 -24.52 -4.30
C VAL A 75 -7.84 -25.94 -4.44
N THR A 76 -6.52 -26.11 -4.44
CA THR A 76 -5.86 -27.40 -4.22
C THR A 76 -5.41 -27.44 -2.76
N ALA A 77 -5.90 -28.40 -1.97
CA ALA A 77 -5.49 -28.56 -0.58
C ALA A 77 -4.59 -29.78 -0.45
N THR A 78 -3.50 -29.67 0.31
CA THR A 78 -2.55 -30.77 0.53
C THR A 78 -1.86 -30.64 1.89
N GLU A 79 -1.44 -31.77 2.44
CA GLU A 79 -0.51 -31.86 3.57
C GLU A 79 0.84 -32.46 3.13
N ASP A 80 1.01 -32.75 1.83
CA ASP A 80 2.22 -33.31 1.26
C ASP A 80 3.21 -32.21 0.83
N SER A 81 4.37 -32.16 1.50
CA SER A 81 5.40 -31.15 1.20
C SER A 81 6.11 -31.39 -0.14
N THR A 82 5.94 -32.55 -0.79
CA THR A 82 6.45 -32.78 -2.15
C THR A 82 5.81 -31.86 -3.21
N ALA A 83 4.70 -31.20 -2.87
CA ALA A 83 4.10 -30.15 -3.69
C ALA A 83 4.98 -28.88 -3.83
N PHE A 84 5.97 -28.67 -2.95
CA PHE A 84 6.84 -27.49 -2.95
C PHE A 84 8.02 -27.65 -3.91
N THR A 85 7.70 -27.64 -5.20
CA THR A 85 8.67 -27.56 -6.30
C THR A 85 8.42 -26.30 -7.12
N THR A 86 9.46 -25.72 -7.73
CA THR A 86 9.33 -24.51 -8.57
C THR A 86 8.25 -24.67 -9.65
N ALA A 87 8.23 -25.82 -10.34
CA ALA A 87 7.28 -26.10 -11.40
C ALA A 87 5.83 -26.18 -10.88
N ASN A 88 5.61 -26.85 -9.73
CA ASN A 88 4.28 -26.98 -9.18
C ASN A 88 3.78 -25.66 -8.58
N LEU A 89 4.64 -24.89 -7.90
CA LEU A 89 4.27 -23.61 -7.28
C LEU A 89 3.92 -22.53 -8.32
N ALA A 90 4.55 -22.53 -9.49
CA ALA A 90 4.34 -21.53 -10.55
C ALA A 90 2.90 -21.45 -11.08
N GLN A 91 2.06 -22.47 -10.86
CA GLN A 91 0.66 -22.45 -11.29
C GLN A 91 -0.27 -21.71 -10.31
N PHE A 92 0.18 -21.45 -9.07
CA PHE A 92 -0.62 -20.84 -8.02
C PHE A 92 -0.30 -19.35 -7.89
N LYS A 93 -1.32 -18.54 -7.63
CA LYS A 93 -1.15 -17.11 -7.33
C LYS A 93 -0.89 -16.85 -5.86
N ALA A 94 -1.40 -17.72 -4.99
CA ALA A 94 -1.15 -17.67 -3.56
C ALA A 94 -1.01 -19.09 -2.98
N VAL A 95 -0.18 -19.20 -1.95
CA VAL A 95 -0.07 -20.38 -1.08
C VAL A 95 -0.52 -19.98 0.31
N VAL A 96 -1.54 -20.66 0.83
CA VAL A 96 -2.06 -20.47 2.19
C VAL A 96 -1.45 -21.53 3.09
N PHE A 97 -0.75 -21.11 4.13
CA PHE A 97 -0.33 -21.96 5.24
C PHE A 97 -1.44 -21.90 6.28
N LEU A 98 -2.29 -22.92 6.28
CA LEU A 98 -3.48 -22.99 7.13
C LEU A 98 -3.17 -23.81 8.37
N SER A 99 -2.83 -23.11 9.47
CA SER A 99 -2.47 -23.70 10.75
C SER A 99 -1.41 -24.81 10.65
N THR A 100 -0.38 -24.59 9.84
CA THR A 100 0.82 -25.43 9.84
C THR A 100 1.54 -25.32 11.18
N THR A 101 2.30 -26.33 11.60
CA THR A 101 3.11 -26.25 12.82
C THR A 101 4.41 -27.04 12.68
N GLY A 102 5.47 -26.59 13.34
CA GLY A 102 6.80 -27.24 13.33
C GLY A 102 7.57 -27.07 12.02
N ASP A 103 8.54 -27.95 11.80
CA ASP A 103 9.38 -28.00 10.59
C ASP A 103 8.71 -28.90 9.52
N VAL A 104 8.22 -28.29 8.45
CA VAL A 104 7.29 -28.92 7.50
C VAL A 104 7.87 -29.04 6.10
N LEU A 105 8.90 -28.24 5.77
CA LEU A 105 9.62 -28.21 4.51
C LEU A 105 11.11 -28.51 4.71
N ASN A 106 11.69 -29.38 3.88
CA ASN A 106 13.15 -29.54 3.84
C ASN A 106 13.84 -28.40 3.04
N ASP A 107 15.17 -28.34 3.08
CA ASP A 107 15.97 -27.31 2.41
C ASP A 107 15.61 -27.06 0.94
N ALA A 108 15.34 -28.12 0.16
CA ALA A 108 14.97 -28.00 -1.25
C ALA A 108 13.58 -27.36 -1.41
N GLN A 109 12.63 -27.73 -0.55
CA GLN A 109 11.28 -27.20 -0.53
C GLN A 109 11.25 -25.75 -0.02
N GLN A 110 12.05 -25.43 1.01
CA GLN A 110 12.28 -24.08 1.50
C GLN A 110 12.83 -23.18 0.38
N THR A 111 13.87 -23.65 -0.33
CA THR A 111 14.45 -22.92 -1.48
C THR A 111 13.43 -22.66 -2.59
N ALA A 112 12.64 -23.69 -2.95
CA ALA A 112 11.59 -23.55 -3.96
C ALA A 112 10.50 -22.56 -3.52
N PHE A 113 10.12 -22.59 -2.24
CA PHE A 113 9.11 -21.69 -1.69
C PHE A 113 9.58 -20.24 -1.63
N ALA A 114 10.79 -19.99 -1.10
CA ALA A 114 11.38 -18.65 -1.09
C ALA A 114 11.50 -18.08 -2.50
N SER A 115 11.97 -18.88 -3.46
CA SER A 115 12.07 -18.46 -4.87
C SER A 115 10.69 -18.11 -5.47
N TYR A 116 9.65 -18.88 -5.12
CA TYR A 116 8.28 -18.62 -5.56
C TYR A 116 7.76 -17.28 -5.00
N VAL A 117 7.93 -17.03 -3.70
CA VAL A 117 7.47 -15.77 -3.08
C VAL A 117 8.29 -14.60 -3.61
N ASP A 118 9.62 -14.68 -3.58
CA ASP A 118 10.51 -13.59 -4.02
C ASP A 118 10.32 -13.24 -5.52
N GLY A 119 9.94 -14.24 -6.33
CA GLY A 119 9.59 -14.11 -7.74
C GLY A 119 8.18 -13.56 -8.02
N GLY A 120 7.43 -13.17 -7.00
CA GLY A 120 6.12 -12.53 -7.14
C GLY A 120 4.92 -13.38 -6.69
N GLY A 121 5.15 -14.55 -6.12
CA GLY A 121 4.12 -15.39 -5.51
C GLY A 121 3.53 -14.77 -4.23
N GLY A 122 2.29 -15.14 -3.92
CA GLY A 122 1.61 -14.74 -2.68
C GLY A 122 1.76 -15.77 -1.56
N TYR A 123 1.94 -15.30 -0.32
CA TYR A 123 1.86 -16.08 0.91
C TYR A 123 0.72 -15.56 1.80
N VAL A 124 -0.02 -16.50 2.39
CA VAL A 124 -1.06 -16.24 3.39
C VAL A 124 -0.83 -17.16 4.58
N GLY A 125 -0.45 -16.63 5.74
CA GLY A 125 -0.37 -17.39 6.99
C GLY A 125 -1.65 -17.24 7.81
N VAL A 126 -2.19 -18.35 8.30
CA VAL A 126 -3.38 -18.36 9.17
C VAL A 126 -3.06 -19.08 10.48
N HIS A 127 -3.34 -18.40 11.59
CA HIS A 127 -3.22 -18.87 12.96
C HIS A 127 -1.86 -19.52 13.26
N ALA A 128 -1.80 -20.85 13.30
CA ALA A 128 -0.61 -21.59 13.67
C ALA A 128 0.54 -21.50 12.66
N ALA A 129 0.32 -20.88 11.49
CA ALA A 129 1.41 -20.58 10.57
C ALA A 129 2.58 -19.78 11.22
N ALA A 130 2.36 -19.05 12.32
CA ALA A 130 3.45 -18.43 13.09
C ALA A 130 4.25 -19.41 13.99
N ASP A 131 3.75 -20.63 14.21
CA ASP A 131 4.39 -21.76 14.89
C ASP A 131 5.07 -22.73 13.89
N THR A 132 5.67 -22.19 12.82
CA THR A 132 6.22 -22.96 11.70
C THR A 132 7.64 -22.50 11.38
N GLU A 133 8.52 -23.44 11.02
CA GLU A 133 9.88 -23.20 10.46
C GLU A 133 10.77 -22.26 11.31
N TYR A 134 10.88 -22.52 12.62
CA TYR A 134 11.63 -21.66 13.55
C TYR A 134 13.13 -21.53 13.25
N ASP A 135 13.72 -22.54 12.61
CA ASP A 135 15.15 -22.56 12.27
C ASP A 135 15.43 -21.99 10.87
N TRP A 136 14.40 -21.47 10.18
CA TRP A 136 14.50 -20.88 8.85
C TRP A 136 14.25 -19.36 8.89
N PRO A 137 15.30 -18.51 8.98
CA PRO A 137 15.16 -17.06 9.14
C PRO A 137 14.32 -16.38 8.04
N TYR A 138 14.36 -16.89 6.81
CA TYR A 138 13.53 -16.39 5.72
C TYR A 138 12.04 -16.51 6.05
N TYR A 139 11.61 -17.64 6.64
CA TYR A 139 10.22 -17.82 7.05
C TYR A 139 9.84 -16.87 8.19
N GLY A 140 10.74 -16.65 9.15
CA GLY A 140 10.53 -15.66 10.21
C GLY A 140 10.26 -14.25 9.67
N GLN A 141 10.99 -13.85 8.63
CA GLN A 141 10.74 -12.60 7.91
C GLN A 141 9.41 -12.64 7.14
N LEU A 142 9.11 -13.74 6.46
CA LEU A 142 7.90 -13.92 5.66
C LEU A 142 6.63 -13.86 6.51
N VAL A 143 6.61 -14.55 7.66
CA VAL A 143 5.45 -14.53 8.57
C VAL A 143 5.40 -13.25 9.41
N GLY A 144 6.53 -12.57 9.58
CA GLY A 144 6.67 -11.27 10.24
C GLY A 144 6.92 -11.37 11.75
N ALA A 145 6.29 -12.34 12.43
CA ALA A 145 6.60 -12.67 13.82
C ALA A 145 6.25 -14.12 14.14
N TRP A 146 7.13 -14.77 14.90
CA TRP A 146 6.95 -16.16 15.33
C TRP A 146 6.12 -16.27 16.60
N PHE A 147 5.38 -17.37 16.73
CA PHE A 147 4.63 -17.74 17.94
C PHE A 147 5.55 -17.86 19.16
N ASN A 148 5.06 -17.39 20.31
CA ASN A 148 5.73 -17.49 21.63
C ASN A 148 4.86 -18.24 22.64
N SER A 149 3.61 -17.80 22.84
CA SER A 149 2.68 -18.41 23.79
C SER A 149 1.24 -18.01 23.48
N HIS A 150 0.27 -18.63 24.14
CA HIS A 150 -1.13 -18.21 24.09
C HIS A 150 -1.82 -18.51 25.44
N PRO A 151 -2.86 -17.77 25.83
CA PRO A 151 -3.74 -18.14 26.92
C PRO A 151 -4.78 -19.17 26.45
N ALA A 152 -5.71 -19.54 27.34
CA ALA A 152 -6.88 -20.31 26.96
C ALA A 152 -7.75 -19.54 25.95
N ILE A 153 -8.46 -20.29 25.10
CA ILE A 153 -9.48 -19.76 24.20
C ILE A 153 -10.47 -18.91 25.00
N GLN A 154 -10.61 -17.64 24.62
CA GLN A 154 -11.48 -16.70 25.33
C GLN A 154 -11.91 -15.58 24.40
N GLN A 155 -12.85 -14.77 24.86
CA GLN A 155 -13.28 -13.59 24.13
C GLN A 155 -12.24 -12.47 24.23
N ALA A 156 -12.01 -11.75 23.14
CA ALA A 156 -11.21 -10.51 23.12
C ALA A 156 -11.80 -9.51 22.11
N ASN A 157 -11.49 -8.23 22.34
CA ASN A 157 -11.75 -7.15 21.39
C ASN A 157 -10.59 -7.04 20.41
N ILE A 158 -10.91 -6.99 19.12
CA ILE A 158 -9.99 -6.73 18.03
C ILE A 158 -10.27 -5.33 17.51
N LYS A 159 -9.24 -4.49 17.44
CA LYS A 159 -9.28 -3.18 16.82
C LYS A 159 -8.82 -3.27 15.37
N THR A 160 -9.63 -2.77 14.44
CA THR A 160 -9.23 -2.57 13.05
C THR A 160 -8.48 -1.24 12.95
N GLU A 161 -7.20 -1.29 12.60
CA GLU A 161 -6.32 -0.11 12.53
C GLU A 161 -6.31 0.52 11.14
N ASP A 162 -6.28 -0.32 10.10
CA ASP A 162 -6.45 0.11 8.72
C ASP A 162 -7.76 -0.48 8.19
N ALA A 163 -8.77 0.37 7.96
CA ALA A 163 -10.06 -0.03 7.39
C ALA A 163 -10.10 0.08 5.85
N THR A 164 -9.01 0.51 5.22
CA THR A 164 -8.91 0.70 3.76
C THR A 164 -8.37 -0.54 3.06
N HIS A 165 -7.62 -1.40 3.76
CA HIS A 165 -7.10 -2.65 3.21
C HIS A 165 -8.25 -3.60 2.81
N PRO A 166 -8.18 -4.30 1.66
CA PRO A 166 -9.26 -5.20 1.19
C PRO A 166 -9.67 -6.32 2.15
N ALA A 167 -8.77 -6.74 3.05
CA ALA A 167 -9.05 -7.72 4.10
C ALA A 167 -9.89 -7.14 5.26
N THR A 168 -9.76 -5.85 5.54
CA THR A 168 -10.40 -5.20 6.68
C THR A 168 -11.48 -4.21 6.27
N THR A 169 -11.65 -3.97 4.97
CA THR A 169 -12.73 -3.15 4.44
C THR A 169 -14.09 -3.78 4.78
N GLY A 170 -14.98 -2.99 5.38
CA GLY A 170 -16.28 -3.45 5.85
C GLY A 170 -16.27 -4.09 7.24
N LEU A 171 -15.11 -4.29 7.88
CA LEU A 171 -15.07 -4.71 9.28
C LEU A 171 -15.42 -3.55 10.22
N PRO A 172 -16.03 -3.83 11.38
CA PRO A 172 -16.20 -2.82 12.42
C PRO A 172 -14.85 -2.27 12.91
N ALA A 173 -14.84 -1.02 13.37
CA ALA A 173 -13.66 -0.40 13.97
C ALA A 173 -13.15 -1.20 15.18
N THR A 174 -14.07 -1.76 15.97
CA THR A 174 -13.79 -2.74 17.00
C THR A 174 -14.83 -3.83 16.93
N TRP A 175 -14.39 -5.08 17.06
CA TRP A 175 -15.28 -6.23 17.05
C TRP A 175 -14.77 -7.29 18.03
N THR A 176 -15.72 -7.95 18.68
CA THR A 176 -15.45 -8.90 19.76
C THR A 176 -15.64 -10.31 19.24
N ARG A 177 -14.66 -11.19 19.46
CA ARG A 177 -14.70 -12.58 19.00
C ARG A 177 -14.08 -13.52 20.04
N THR A 178 -14.37 -14.81 19.94
CA THR A 178 -13.74 -15.87 20.74
C THR A 178 -12.74 -16.65 19.89
N ASP A 179 -11.49 -16.71 20.31
CA ASP A 179 -10.44 -17.49 19.66
C ASP A 179 -9.27 -17.77 20.63
N GLU A 180 -8.24 -18.45 20.15
CA GLU A 180 -6.94 -18.56 20.85
C GLU A 180 -6.01 -17.43 20.40
N TRP A 181 -5.54 -16.60 21.34
CA TRP A 181 -4.81 -15.36 21.05
C TRP A 181 -3.30 -15.55 21.20
N TYR A 182 -2.55 -15.43 20.11
CA TYR A 182 -1.11 -15.65 20.13
C TYR A 182 -0.35 -14.41 20.60
N ASN A 183 0.53 -14.60 21.58
CA ASN A 183 1.68 -13.74 21.81
C ASN A 183 2.80 -14.15 20.85
N TYR A 184 3.55 -13.17 20.37
CA TYR A 184 4.65 -13.37 19.43
C TYR A 184 6.00 -13.12 20.09
N ARG A 185 7.06 -13.75 19.56
CA ARG A 185 8.44 -13.59 20.04
C ARG A 185 8.96 -12.17 19.83
N THR A 186 8.44 -11.49 18.81
CA THR A 186 8.75 -10.10 18.45
C THR A 186 7.46 -9.38 18.09
N ASN A 187 7.45 -8.05 18.25
CA ASN A 187 6.35 -7.22 17.75
C ASN A 187 6.62 -6.88 16.27
N PRO A 188 5.72 -7.22 15.33
CA PRO A 188 5.93 -7.02 13.90
C PRO A 188 5.67 -5.59 13.41
N ARG A 189 5.22 -4.66 14.27
CA ARG A 189 4.73 -3.34 13.85
C ARG A 189 5.75 -2.50 13.08
N SER A 190 7.04 -2.61 13.41
CA SER A 190 8.08 -1.85 12.71
C SER A 190 8.48 -2.44 11.35
N THR A 191 8.21 -3.72 11.13
CA THR A 191 8.63 -4.47 9.93
C THR A 191 7.46 -4.87 9.03
N THR A 192 6.23 -4.58 9.45
CA THR A 192 5.00 -4.94 8.73
C THR A 192 3.96 -3.82 8.79
N HIS A 193 3.01 -3.81 7.87
CA HIS A 193 1.82 -2.97 7.96
C HIS A 193 0.74 -3.66 8.78
N VAL A 194 0.49 -3.15 9.98
CA VAL A 194 -0.49 -3.71 10.92
C VAL A 194 -1.90 -3.32 10.47
N LEU A 195 -2.76 -4.34 10.31
CA LEU A 195 -4.15 -4.18 9.91
C LEU A 195 -5.10 -4.23 11.11
N GLN A 196 -4.79 -5.10 12.08
CA GLN A 196 -5.58 -5.29 13.29
C GLN A 196 -4.70 -5.60 14.49
N SER A 197 -5.15 -5.18 15.66
CA SER A 197 -4.50 -5.46 16.95
C SER A 197 -5.50 -5.92 17.99
N LEU A 198 -5.02 -6.70 18.96
CA LEU A 198 -5.79 -7.09 20.14
C LEU A 198 -5.77 -5.97 21.19
N ASP A 199 -6.91 -5.76 21.83
CA ASP A 199 -7.01 -4.97 23.04
C ASP A 199 -6.75 -5.87 24.25
N GLU A 200 -5.51 -5.86 24.76
CA GLU A 200 -5.10 -6.66 25.92
C GLU A 200 -5.87 -6.34 27.21
N THR A 201 -6.61 -5.22 27.28
CA THR A 201 -7.48 -4.93 28.44
C THR A 201 -8.78 -5.73 28.43
N SER A 202 -9.12 -6.35 27.30
CA SER A 202 -10.38 -7.08 27.10
C SER A 202 -10.29 -8.58 27.38
N TYR A 203 -9.10 -9.12 27.62
CA TYR A 203 -8.85 -10.53 27.86
C TYR A 203 -7.63 -10.74 28.77
N SER A 204 -7.37 -11.98 29.18
CA SER A 204 -6.25 -12.31 30.07
C SER A 204 -5.15 -13.09 29.35
N GLY A 205 -3.88 -12.80 29.66
CA GLY A 205 -2.71 -13.55 29.17
C GLY A 205 -2.03 -12.98 27.93
N GLY A 206 -2.48 -11.82 27.42
CA GLY A 206 -1.68 -10.98 26.54
C GLY A 206 -0.44 -10.43 27.26
N ASN A 207 0.69 -10.35 26.57
CA ASN A 207 1.95 -9.88 27.15
C ASN A 207 2.82 -9.03 26.20
N MET A 208 2.23 -8.47 25.16
CA MET A 208 2.93 -7.67 24.15
C MET A 208 2.76 -6.16 24.38
N GLY A 209 1.73 -5.73 25.11
CA GLY A 209 1.35 -4.34 25.27
C GLY A 209 0.73 -3.78 24.00
N ASP A 210 1.55 -3.49 22.99
CA ASP A 210 1.08 -3.32 21.62
C ASP A 210 1.02 -4.70 20.95
N HIS A 211 -0.19 -5.13 20.57
CA HIS A 211 -0.45 -6.52 20.19
C HIS A 211 -1.04 -6.65 18.78
N PRO A 212 -0.24 -6.47 17.70
CA PRO A 212 -0.68 -6.79 16.34
C PRO A 212 -1.16 -8.23 16.22
N ILE A 213 -2.26 -8.45 15.51
CA ILE A 213 -2.84 -9.79 15.29
C ILE A 213 -3.09 -10.11 13.82
N THR A 214 -3.17 -9.10 12.97
CA THR A 214 -3.24 -9.24 11.51
C THR A 214 -2.37 -8.19 10.86
N TRP A 215 -1.51 -8.59 9.92
CA TRP A 215 -0.60 -7.68 9.20
C TRP A 215 -0.30 -8.17 7.79
N CYS A 216 0.32 -7.30 7.00
CA CYS A 216 0.84 -7.62 5.69
C CYS A 216 2.16 -6.90 5.41
N HIS A 217 2.97 -7.41 4.50
CA HIS A 217 4.14 -6.71 3.98
C HIS A 217 4.55 -7.21 2.58
N PRO A 218 5.26 -6.39 1.78
CA PRO A 218 5.94 -6.88 0.60
C PRO A 218 7.06 -7.84 1.02
N GLN A 219 7.29 -8.88 0.21
CA GLN A 219 8.43 -9.80 0.35
C GLN A 219 9.14 -9.89 -0.99
N ALA A 220 10.24 -9.16 -1.15
CA ALA A 220 10.87 -8.93 -2.46
C ALA A 220 9.81 -8.53 -3.52
N SER A 221 9.59 -9.32 -4.58
CA SER A 221 8.53 -9.04 -5.57
C SER A 221 7.15 -9.62 -5.18
N GLY A 222 7.11 -10.47 -4.16
CA GLY A 222 5.94 -11.14 -3.63
C GLY A 222 5.20 -10.35 -2.57
N ARG A 223 4.18 -11.00 -1.98
CA ARG A 223 3.27 -10.39 -1.00
C ARG A 223 3.02 -11.36 0.14
N SER A 224 3.15 -10.87 1.36
CA SER A 224 2.84 -11.59 2.59
C SER A 224 1.62 -11.00 3.27
N PHE A 225 0.71 -11.88 3.68
CA PHE A 225 -0.39 -11.56 4.58
C PHE A 225 -0.40 -12.60 5.70
N TYR A 226 -0.62 -12.16 6.94
CA TYR A 226 -0.77 -13.04 8.08
C TYR A 226 -1.92 -12.59 8.97
N THR A 227 -2.65 -13.56 9.52
CA THR A 227 -3.60 -13.35 10.61
C THR A 227 -3.43 -14.43 11.68
N GLY A 228 -3.31 -14.02 12.94
CA GLY A 228 -3.27 -14.92 14.09
C GLY A 228 -4.63 -15.48 14.49
N LEU A 229 -5.70 -15.03 13.82
CA LEU A 229 -7.04 -15.54 13.97
C LEU A 229 -7.19 -16.91 13.25
N GLY A 230 -8.12 -17.75 13.70
CA GLY A 230 -8.51 -18.98 13.01
C GLY A 230 -8.28 -20.27 13.78
N HIS A 231 -8.11 -20.23 15.11
CA HIS A 231 -8.02 -21.44 15.93
C HIS A 231 -9.34 -22.20 15.94
N THR A 232 -10.44 -21.51 16.23
CA THR A 232 -11.73 -22.14 16.45
C THR A 232 -12.41 -22.55 15.15
N ILE A 233 -13.12 -23.68 15.17
CA ILE A 233 -13.97 -24.12 14.04
C ILE A 233 -15.01 -23.04 13.69
N ALA A 234 -15.58 -22.39 14.71
CA ALA A 234 -16.61 -21.36 14.55
C ALA A 234 -16.16 -20.19 13.67
N SER A 235 -14.89 -19.77 13.78
CA SER A 235 -14.31 -18.67 13.00
C SER A 235 -14.63 -18.79 11.50
N TYR A 236 -14.52 -20.00 10.95
CA TYR A 236 -14.67 -20.25 9.51
C TYR A 236 -16.12 -20.15 8.99
N SER A 237 -17.09 -20.01 9.90
CA SER A 237 -18.48 -19.69 9.59
C SER A 237 -18.82 -18.20 9.76
N GLU A 238 -17.97 -17.42 10.43
CA GLU A 238 -18.21 -16.01 10.72
C GLU A 238 -17.98 -15.14 9.49
N ALA A 239 -18.97 -14.32 9.13
CA ALA A 239 -18.91 -13.48 7.93
C ALA A 239 -17.68 -12.55 7.91
N ASN A 240 -17.38 -11.92 9.04
CA ASN A 240 -16.25 -10.99 9.16
C ASN A 240 -14.91 -11.69 8.98
N PHE A 241 -14.70 -12.87 9.60
CA PHE A 241 -13.46 -13.62 9.43
C PHE A 241 -13.30 -14.17 8.02
N ARG A 242 -14.39 -14.63 7.39
CA ARG A 242 -14.38 -15.04 5.98
C ARG A 242 -14.04 -13.87 5.04
N GLY A 243 -14.55 -12.67 5.33
CA GLY A 243 -14.18 -11.45 4.62
C GLY A 243 -12.69 -11.12 4.76
N LEU A 244 -12.15 -11.25 5.97
CA LEU A 244 -10.72 -11.08 6.25
C LEU A 244 -9.86 -12.06 5.44
N LEU A 245 -10.19 -13.35 5.47
CA LEU A 245 -9.49 -14.38 4.69
C LEU A 245 -9.57 -14.10 3.18
N LEU A 246 -10.74 -13.74 2.67
CA LEU A 246 -10.93 -13.43 1.26
C LEU A 246 -10.05 -12.26 0.82
N GLY A 247 -10.09 -11.14 1.55
CA GLY A 247 -9.29 -9.97 1.19
C GLY A 247 -7.78 -10.20 1.34
N GLY A 248 -7.35 -10.99 2.33
CA GLY A 248 -5.96 -11.40 2.49
C GLY A 248 -5.47 -12.29 1.33
N ILE A 249 -6.27 -13.28 0.93
CA ILE A 249 -5.96 -14.15 -0.22
C ILE A 249 -5.91 -13.34 -1.52
N ARG A 250 -6.89 -12.46 -1.75
CA ARG A 250 -6.93 -11.62 -2.97
C ARG A 250 -5.73 -10.68 -3.03
N TYR A 251 -5.32 -10.09 -1.91
CA TYR A 251 -4.12 -9.26 -1.84
C TYR A 251 -2.86 -10.08 -2.16
N ALA A 252 -2.64 -11.20 -1.46
CA ALA A 252 -1.47 -12.05 -1.69
C ALA A 252 -1.40 -12.54 -3.15
N ALA A 253 -2.55 -12.92 -3.72
CA ALA A 253 -2.67 -13.35 -5.12
C ALA A 253 -2.45 -12.22 -6.15
N GLY A 254 -2.38 -10.96 -5.72
CA GLY A 254 -2.22 -9.79 -6.60
C GLY A 254 -3.51 -9.40 -7.35
N MET A 255 -4.67 -9.88 -6.91
CA MET A 255 -5.97 -9.56 -7.52
C MET A 255 -6.48 -8.18 -7.08
N VAL A 256 -6.06 -7.75 -5.90
CA VAL A 256 -6.34 -6.41 -5.37
C VAL A 256 -5.04 -5.77 -4.87
N GLN A 257 -4.91 -4.47 -5.08
CA GLN A 257 -3.78 -3.70 -4.58
C GLN A 257 -4.10 -3.18 -3.19
N ALA A 258 -3.10 -3.17 -2.31
CA ALA A 258 -3.19 -2.59 -0.99
C ALA A 258 -1.84 -2.05 -0.54
N ASN A 259 -1.84 -0.99 0.26
CA ASN A 259 -0.62 -0.54 0.91
C ASN A 259 -0.30 -1.50 2.06
N CYS A 260 0.80 -2.23 1.91
CA CYS A 260 1.36 -3.08 2.96
C CYS A 260 2.80 -2.69 3.26
N ALA A 261 3.25 -1.51 2.85
CA ALA A 261 4.56 -1.04 3.25
C ALA A 261 4.58 -0.84 4.78
N PRO A 262 5.60 -1.33 5.51
CA PRO A 262 5.73 -1.06 6.93
C PRO A 262 5.69 0.45 7.22
N PRO A 263 5.25 0.87 8.42
CA PRO A 263 5.33 2.26 8.86
C PRO A 263 6.74 2.81 8.59
N GLY A 264 6.84 3.92 7.85
CA GLY A 264 8.11 4.51 7.41
C GLY A 264 8.46 4.30 5.93
N ASN A 265 7.87 3.33 5.25
CA ASN A 265 8.18 3.00 3.83
C ASN A 265 7.20 3.58 2.81
N GLY A 266 6.18 4.32 3.25
CA GLY A 266 5.26 5.07 2.38
C GLY A 266 5.65 6.54 2.28
N GLY A 267 6.81 6.85 1.66
CA GLY A 267 7.21 8.21 1.25
C GLY A 267 7.08 9.29 2.33
N GLY A 268 8.06 9.39 3.23
CA GLY A 268 8.22 10.53 4.14
C GLY A 268 8.39 10.22 5.62
N GLY A 269 8.60 8.96 6.01
CA GLY A 269 8.84 8.58 7.42
C GLY A 269 10.32 8.39 7.75
N THR A 270 10.67 8.60 9.01
CA THR A 270 11.96 8.23 9.61
C THR A 270 12.05 6.71 9.77
N ILE A 271 13.17 6.13 9.39
CA ILE A 271 13.49 4.70 9.40
C ILE A 271 14.62 4.46 10.41
N GLU A 272 14.46 3.49 11.29
CA GLU A 272 15.51 3.03 12.21
C GLU A 272 16.63 2.35 11.41
N ALA A 273 17.87 2.79 11.56
CA ALA A 273 18.96 2.30 10.73
C ALA A 273 19.30 0.84 11.03
N GLU A 274 19.10 0.38 12.26
CA GLU A 274 19.30 -1.00 12.67
C GLU A 274 18.23 -1.96 12.11
N SER A 275 17.22 -1.46 11.41
CA SER A 275 16.20 -2.25 10.68
C SER A 275 16.68 -2.77 9.31
N TYR A 276 18.00 -2.79 9.07
CA TYR A 276 18.56 -3.32 7.84
C TYR A 276 18.18 -4.79 7.60
N THR A 277 18.08 -5.15 6.34
CA THR A 277 17.73 -6.51 5.87
C THR A 277 18.93 -7.30 5.37
N SER A 278 20.05 -6.61 5.13
CA SER A 278 21.35 -7.18 4.77
C SER A 278 22.46 -6.23 5.20
N GLN A 279 23.66 -6.74 5.49
CA GLN A 279 24.78 -5.92 5.93
C GLN A 279 26.14 -6.59 5.68
N SER A 280 27.21 -5.80 5.72
CA SER A 280 28.60 -6.29 5.88
C SER A 280 29.38 -5.37 6.82
N GLY A 281 30.08 -5.98 7.78
CA GLY A 281 31.09 -5.35 8.65
C GLY A 281 30.55 -4.62 9.88
N ILE A 282 29.27 -4.26 9.91
CA ILE A 282 28.67 -3.49 11.02
C ILE A 282 28.20 -4.37 12.18
N GLN A 283 27.87 -3.72 13.30
CA GLN A 283 27.13 -4.32 14.41
C GLN A 283 26.08 -3.32 14.93
N GLN A 284 25.12 -3.81 15.73
CA GLN A 284 24.23 -2.90 16.46
C GLN A 284 24.94 -2.40 17.72
N ALA A 285 24.99 -1.09 17.93
CA ALA A 285 25.47 -0.48 19.17
C ALA A 285 24.27 0.00 20.00
N SER A 286 24.38 -0.05 21.33
CA SER A 286 23.32 0.38 22.24
C SER A 286 23.60 1.76 22.79
N HIS A 287 22.66 2.68 22.60
CA HIS A 287 22.75 4.08 23.01
C HIS A 287 21.42 4.52 23.60
N THR A 288 21.40 4.96 24.86
CA THR A 288 20.15 5.38 25.51
C THR A 288 19.54 6.64 24.87
N THR A 289 20.35 7.43 24.16
CA THR A 289 19.93 8.66 23.46
C THR A 289 19.63 8.44 21.96
N ALA A 290 19.76 7.19 21.49
CA ALA A 290 19.32 6.77 20.16
C ALA A 290 17.80 6.54 20.13
N SER A 291 17.20 6.75 18.95
CA SER A 291 15.86 6.25 18.67
C SER A 291 15.88 4.72 18.79
N GLY A 292 14.84 4.12 19.37
CA GLY A 292 14.82 2.67 19.63
C GLY A 292 15.90 2.14 20.59
N GLY A 293 16.80 2.98 21.10
CA GLY A 293 17.91 2.62 21.98
C GLY A 293 19.11 1.96 21.27
N LYS A 294 19.12 1.93 19.93
CA LYS A 294 20.16 1.26 19.14
C LYS A 294 20.53 2.04 17.89
N THR A 295 21.71 1.74 17.35
CA THR A 295 22.25 2.31 16.11
C THR A 295 22.87 1.21 15.26
N VAL A 296 23.09 1.49 13.98
CA VAL A 296 24.16 0.84 13.21
C VAL A 296 25.47 1.47 13.65
N GLY A 297 26.34 0.68 14.28
CA GLY A 297 27.64 1.13 14.79
C GLY A 297 28.76 0.18 14.37
N TYR A 298 29.95 0.42 14.92
CA TYR A 298 31.19 -0.26 14.52
C TYR A 298 31.48 -0.14 13.02
N ILE A 299 31.08 0.99 12.43
CA ILE A 299 31.18 1.24 11.00
C ILE A 299 32.64 1.53 10.65
N ASP A 300 33.25 0.68 9.83
CA ASP A 300 34.56 0.90 9.22
C ASP A 300 34.41 1.29 7.72
N ASN A 301 35.52 1.72 7.12
CA ASN A 301 35.54 2.07 5.70
C ASN A 301 35.27 0.84 4.81
N GLY A 302 34.21 0.89 4.01
CA GLY A 302 33.79 -0.16 3.08
C GLY A 302 32.57 -0.96 3.56
N ASP A 303 32.15 -0.76 4.80
CA ASP A 303 30.97 -1.40 5.37
C ASP A 303 29.67 -0.87 4.75
N TRP A 304 28.61 -1.66 4.86
CA TRP A 304 27.32 -1.28 4.27
C TRP A 304 26.13 -1.96 4.95
N VAL A 305 24.96 -1.34 4.78
CA VAL A 305 23.65 -1.88 5.14
C VAL A 305 22.67 -1.73 3.98
N GLY A 306 21.81 -2.73 3.79
CA GLY A 306 20.81 -2.79 2.72
C GLY A 306 19.40 -2.96 3.28
N TYR A 307 18.45 -2.21 2.73
CA TYR A 307 17.05 -2.16 3.16
C TYR A 307 16.14 -2.55 1.99
N SER A 308 15.76 -3.82 1.93
CA SER A 308 14.96 -4.37 0.81
C SER A 308 13.58 -3.74 0.69
N SER A 309 13.01 -3.26 1.80
CA SER A 309 11.69 -2.61 1.85
C SER A 309 11.72 -1.10 1.58
N VAL A 310 12.90 -0.48 1.49
CA VAL A 310 13.05 0.97 1.24
C VAL A 310 13.34 1.19 -0.24
N SER A 311 12.36 1.69 -0.98
CA SER A 311 12.51 1.99 -2.41
C SER A 311 13.21 3.33 -2.63
N THR A 312 14.20 3.35 -3.52
CA THR A 312 14.85 4.58 -3.97
C THR A 312 14.12 5.29 -5.12
N ALA A 313 13.00 4.75 -5.58
CA ALA A 313 12.27 5.31 -6.71
C ALA A 313 11.76 6.72 -6.40
N GLY A 314 12.15 7.70 -7.21
CA GLY A 314 11.72 9.10 -7.05
C GLY A 314 12.34 9.81 -5.84
N ALA A 315 13.37 9.23 -5.22
CA ALA A 315 14.08 9.85 -4.12
C ALA A 315 14.89 11.07 -4.59
N THR A 316 14.66 12.20 -3.96
CA THR A 316 15.28 13.51 -4.26
C THR A 316 16.09 14.05 -3.09
N GLY A 317 15.95 13.47 -1.89
CA GLY A 317 16.74 13.85 -0.72
C GLY A 317 16.97 12.68 0.23
N PHE A 318 18.01 12.79 1.04
CA PHE A 318 18.32 11.86 2.12
C PHE A 318 18.69 12.64 3.37
N THR A 319 18.13 12.25 4.51
CA THR A 319 18.42 12.84 5.83
C THR A 319 18.75 11.72 6.79
N ALA A 320 19.79 11.87 7.62
CA ALA A 320 20.20 10.88 8.61
C ALA A 320 20.53 11.53 9.96
N ARG A 321 20.17 10.87 11.06
CA ARG A 321 20.63 11.18 12.41
C ARG A 321 21.83 10.28 12.73
N VAL A 322 22.94 10.91 13.12
CA VAL A 322 24.25 10.27 13.23
C VAL A 322 25.02 10.80 14.44
N SER A 323 25.94 10.00 14.99
CA SER A 323 26.92 10.43 16.00
C SER A 323 28.31 9.94 15.64
N SER A 324 29.37 10.58 16.15
CA SER A 324 30.74 10.18 15.85
C SER A 324 31.70 10.65 16.94
N ALA A 325 32.26 9.71 17.71
CA ALA A 325 33.49 9.94 18.45
C ALA A 325 34.76 9.48 17.67
N GLY A 326 34.56 8.90 16.49
CA GLY A 326 35.59 8.47 15.57
C GLY A 326 36.07 9.57 14.62
N ALA A 327 36.50 9.17 13.43
CA ALA A 327 37.03 10.09 12.41
C ALA A 327 35.93 10.84 11.62
N GLY A 328 34.65 10.51 11.81
CA GLY A 328 33.59 10.87 10.88
C GLY A 328 33.72 10.11 9.57
N GLY A 329 32.95 10.50 8.55
CA GLY A 329 33.00 9.80 7.27
C GLY A 329 31.96 10.28 6.27
N THR A 330 31.53 9.38 5.40
CA THR A 330 30.52 9.67 4.38
C THR A 330 29.57 8.50 4.22
N ILE A 331 28.29 8.80 4.12
CA ILE A 331 27.23 7.85 3.75
C ILE A 331 26.97 8.04 2.26
N GLN A 332 27.20 7.00 1.47
CA GLN A 332 26.79 6.92 0.07
C GLN A 332 25.41 6.28 -0.03
N VAL A 333 24.48 6.96 -0.69
CA VAL A 333 23.11 6.49 -0.91
C VAL A 333 23.05 5.82 -2.27
N ARG A 334 22.86 4.49 -2.30
CA ARG A 334 22.88 3.68 -3.52
C ARG A 334 21.58 2.92 -3.73
N SER A 335 21.27 2.62 -4.99
CA SER A 335 20.10 1.82 -5.38
C SER A 335 20.51 0.44 -5.88
N GLY A 336 19.74 -0.58 -5.49
CA GLY A 336 19.81 -1.95 -6.00
C GLY A 336 20.85 -2.84 -5.30
N SER A 337 22.07 -2.35 -5.08
CA SER A 337 23.12 -3.09 -4.37
C SER A 337 24.19 -2.15 -3.78
N GLN A 338 25.11 -2.68 -2.97
CA GLN A 338 26.26 -1.93 -2.44
C GLN A 338 27.20 -1.39 -3.54
N THR A 339 27.19 -1.97 -4.73
CA THR A 339 27.91 -1.47 -5.92
C THR A 339 26.98 -0.82 -6.95
N GLY A 340 25.69 -0.67 -6.62
CA GLY A 340 24.67 -0.14 -7.51
C GLY A 340 24.76 1.37 -7.73
N THR A 341 23.80 1.92 -8.48
CA THR A 341 23.79 3.33 -8.88
C THR A 341 23.88 4.25 -7.67
N LEU A 342 24.87 5.14 -7.64
CA LEU A 342 25.01 6.18 -6.63
C LEU A 342 23.98 7.29 -6.89
N LEU A 343 23.13 7.56 -5.90
CA LEU A 343 22.10 8.60 -5.97
C LEU A 343 22.59 9.93 -5.37
N GLY A 344 23.45 9.84 -4.35
CA GLY A 344 24.04 10.98 -3.68
C GLY A 344 24.91 10.54 -2.51
N SER A 345 25.51 11.50 -1.81
CA SER A 345 26.33 11.23 -0.64
C SER A 345 26.20 12.37 0.37
N VAL A 346 26.37 12.05 1.65
CA VAL A 346 26.34 13.00 2.75
C VAL A 346 27.53 12.78 3.69
N THR A 347 28.22 13.86 4.05
CA THR A 347 29.33 13.83 5.00
C THR A 347 28.80 13.77 6.44
N VAL A 348 29.38 12.91 7.25
CA VAL A 348 29.12 12.80 8.69
C VAL A 348 30.24 13.49 9.46
N PRO A 349 29.97 14.57 10.20
CA PRO A 349 30.97 15.26 11.00
C PRO A 349 31.27 14.51 12.31
N VAL A 350 32.44 14.79 12.90
CA VAL A 350 32.76 14.34 14.26
C VAL A 350 31.89 15.12 15.26
N THR A 351 31.07 14.42 16.03
CA THR A 351 30.18 15.02 17.05
C THR A 351 30.82 15.06 18.45
N GLY A 352 31.96 14.38 18.61
CA GLY A 352 32.78 14.38 19.83
C GLY A 352 32.41 13.29 20.85
N ASN A 353 31.26 12.63 20.69
CA ASN A 353 30.81 11.53 21.55
C ASN A 353 29.78 10.65 20.82
N TRP A 354 29.76 9.34 21.11
CA TRP A 354 28.83 8.37 20.51
C TRP A 354 27.37 8.60 20.88
N ASP A 355 27.09 9.27 22.01
CA ASP A 355 25.73 9.63 22.46
C ASP A 355 25.31 11.05 22.04
N THR A 356 26.19 11.80 21.35
CA THR A 356 25.89 13.14 20.83
C THR A 356 25.51 13.03 19.35
N PHE A 357 24.20 13.06 19.09
CA PHE A 357 23.65 12.95 17.73
C PHE A 357 23.44 14.31 17.08
N THR A 358 23.67 14.35 15.77
CA THR A 358 23.32 15.47 14.88
C THR A 358 22.58 14.95 13.65
N THR A 359 21.93 15.85 12.91
CA THR A 359 21.28 15.51 11.64
C THR A 359 22.13 15.99 10.48
N VAL A 360 22.33 15.12 9.49
CA VAL A 360 22.97 15.44 8.21
C VAL A 360 21.99 15.19 7.08
N SER A 361 22.08 15.96 6.00
CA SER A 361 21.19 15.81 4.84
C SER A 361 21.90 16.12 3.53
N THR A 362 21.38 15.58 2.43
CA THR A 362 21.86 15.83 1.07
C THR A 362 20.73 15.72 0.05
N THR A 363 20.87 16.42 -1.07
CA THR A 363 20.01 16.24 -2.24
C THR A 363 20.51 15.03 -3.04
N LEU A 364 19.59 14.19 -3.49
CA LEU A 364 19.90 13.07 -4.38
C LEU A 364 19.70 13.53 -5.84
N SER A 365 20.77 13.45 -6.61
CA SER A 365 20.81 13.89 -8.01
C SER A 365 20.85 12.72 -9.00
N GLY A 366 21.30 11.54 -8.57
CA GLY A 366 21.14 10.30 -9.34
C GLY A 366 19.72 9.75 -9.22
N SER A 367 19.25 9.04 -10.25
CA SER A 367 17.96 8.36 -10.22
C SER A 367 18.12 6.88 -10.57
N ALA A 368 17.50 6.03 -9.76
CA ALA A 368 17.35 4.61 -10.00
C ALA A 368 16.22 4.08 -9.11
N SER A 369 15.62 2.96 -9.52
CA SER A 369 14.60 2.26 -8.76
C SER A 369 15.17 0.92 -8.29
N GLY A 370 14.99 0.62 -7.00
CA GLY A 370 15.51 -0.57 -6.36
C GLY A 370 15.55 -0.40 -4.84
N PRO A 371 15.93 -1.46 -4.11
CA PRO A 371 16.16 -1.38 -2.67
C PRO A 371 17.31 -0.42 -2.34
N LEU A 372 17.22 0.25 -1.18
CA LEU A 372 18.24 1.18 -0.70
C LEU A 372 19.45 0.43 -0.14
N PHE A 373 20.65 0.89 -0.49
CA PHE A 373 21.90 0.53 0.16
C PHE A 373 22.62 1.78 0.65
N LEU A 374 23.08 1.76 1.90
CA LEU A 374 23.95 2.77 2.47
C LEU A 374 25.35 2.18 2.58
N VAL A 375 26.31 2.79 1.89
CA VAL A 375 27.72 2.37 1.91
C VAL A 375 28.54 3.43 2.64
N PHE A 376 29.36 2.99 3.57
CA PHE A 376 30.10 3.87 4.46
C PHE A 376 31.56 3.96 4.00
N THR A 377 32.04 5.20 3.84
CA THR A 377 33.41 5.46 3.40
C THR A 377 34.08 6.48 4.32
N GLY A 378 35.37 6.32 4.59
CA GLY A 378 36.10 7.18 5.51
C GLY A 378 37.56 6.77 5.74
N GLY A 379 38.14 7.26 6.83
CA GLY A 379 39.50 6.92 7.26
C GLY A 379 39.59 5.54 7.92
N ALA A 380 40.68 5.28 8.64
CA ALA A 380 40.85 4.04 9.39
C ALA A 380 40.15 4.10 10.76
N GLY A 381 39.60 2.97 11.20
CA GLY A 381 38.89 2.80 12.47
C GLY A 381 37.43 3.27 12.40
N ASN A 382 36.72 3.09 13.53
CA ASN A 382 35.29 3.38 13.64
C ASN A 382 34.99 4.81 13.17
N LEU A 383 34.11 4.93 12.18
CA LEU A 383 33.80 6.18 11.50
C LEU A 383 32.75 6.98 12.28
N PHE A 384 31.54 6.44 12.40
CA PHE A 384 30.37 7.05 13.00
C PHE A 384 29.30 5.98 13.29
N ASP A 385 28.26 6.36 14.02
CA ASP A 385 27.04 5.58 14.22
C ASP A 385 25.89 6.23 13.45
N LEU A 386 25.04 5.40 12.85
CA LEU A 386 23.82 5.79 12.16
C LEU A 386 22.62 5.33 12.98
N ASP A 387 21.80 6.27 13.42
CA ASP A 387 20.63 6.04 14.26
C ASP A 387 19.37 5.89 13.42
N THR A 388 18.99 6.94 12.71
CA THR A 388 17.81 6.93 11.85
C THR A 388 18.09 7.61 10.53
N PHE A 389 17.27 7.34 9.50
CA PHE A 389 17.31 8.08 8.25
C PHE A 389 15.93 8.23 7.60
N SER A 390 15.83 9.07 6.58
CA SER A 390 14.65 9.18 5.73
C SER A 390 15.04 9.52 4.30
N LEU A 391 14.23 9.09 3.34
CA LEU A 391 14.28 9.56 1.96
C LEU A 391 13.16 10.59 1.74
N THR A 392 13.54 11.74 1.20
CA THR A 392 12.57 12.68 0.62
C THR A 392 12.28 12.20 -0.79
N ASN A 393 11.05 11.82 -1.08
CA ASN A 393 10.61 11.49 -2.43
C ASN A 393 9.78 12.66 -2.96
N SER A 394 10.06 13.12 -4.18
CA SER A 394 9.02 13.77 -4.96
C SER A 394 8.25 12.66 -5.64
N ALA A 395 7.19 12.15 -5.02
CA ALA A 395 6.41 11.05 -5.58
C ALA A 395 5.57 11.57 -6.77
N ALA A 396 6.25 11.81 -7.89
CA ALA A 396 5.68 12.16 -9.18
C ALA A 396 5.26 10.87 -9.89
N THR A 397 3.97 10.59 -9.96
CA THR A 397 3.43 9.50 -10.78
C THR A 397 3.18 10.05 -12.18
N THR A 398 3.99 9.66 -13.17
CA THR A 398 3.77 10.01 -14.58
C THR A 398 3.17 8.82 -15.33
N VAL A 399 2.12 9.05 -16.11
CA VAL A 399 1.50 8.05 -17.00
C VAL A 399 1.24 8.64 -18.38
N GLU A 400 1.23 7.77 -19.38
CA GLU A 400 0.72 8.09 -20.71
C GLU A 400 -0.76 8.48 -20.60
N ALA A 401 -1.14 9.60 -21.20
CA ALA A 401 -2.50 10.11 -21.05
C ALA A 401 -3.51 9.16 -21.74
N GLU A 402 -3.12 8.52 -22.83
CA GLU A 402 -3.95 7.54 -23.54
C GLU A 402 -4.11 6.21 -22.79
N SER A 403 -3.42 6.02 -21.65
CA SER A 403 -3.61 4.88 -20.75
C SER A 403 -4.81 5.05 -19.81
N TYR A 404 -5.77 5.91 -20.16
CA TYR A 404 -7.00 6.06 -19.40
C TYR A 404 -7.77 4.74 -19.31
N THR A 405 -8.45 4.56 -18.19
CA THR A 405 -9.25 3.36 -17.87
C THR A 405 -10.75 3.56 -18.10
N SER A 406 -11.17 4.81 -18.24
CA SER A 406 -12.54 5.20 -18.56
C SER A 406 -12.52 6.55 -19.28
N GLN A 407 -13.50 6.82 -20.13
CA GLN A 407 -13.56 8.06 -20.89
C GLN A 407 -14.98 8.39 -21.39
N SER A 408 -15.20 9.65 -21.76
CA SER A 408 -16.31 10.08 -22.61
C SER A 408 -15.84 11.11 -23.63
N GLY A 409 -16.19 10.91 -24.91
CA GLY A 409 -16.00 11.84 -26.02
C GLY A 409 -14.62 11.86 -26.67
N VAL A 410 -13.57 11.47 -25.94
CA VAL A 410 -12.20 11.47 -26.46
C VAL A 410 -11.86 10.23 -27.28
N GLN A 411 -10.76 10.31 -28.04
CA GLN A 411 -10.16 9.17 -28.74
C GLN A 411 -8.64 9.21 -28.62
N GLN A 412 -7.97 8.10 -28.96
CA GLN A 412 -6.51 8.12 -29.10
C GLN A 412 -6.15 8.74 -30.46
N ALA A 413 -5.28 9.75 -30.48
CA ALA A 413 -4.72 10.30 -31.71
C ALA A 413 -3.25 9.87 -31.85
N ASN A 414 -2.82 9.57 -33.08
CA ASN A 414 -1.44 9.14 -33.33
C ASN A 414 -0.58 10.37 -33.63
N HIS A 415 0.49 10.55 -32.85
CA HIS A 415 1.44 11.64 -32.98
C HIS A 415 2.86 11.11 -32.83
N ALA A 416 3.66 11.16 -33.89
CA ALA A 416 5.03 10.61 -33.84
C ALA A 416 5.93 11.33 -32.82
N THR A 417 5.61 12.57 -32.46
CA THR A 417 6.34 13.39 -31.48
C THR A 417 5.77 13.30 -30.06
N ALA A 418 4.72 12.51 -29.86
CA ALA A 418 4.16 12.16 -28.55
C ALA A 418 4.97 11.03 -27.89
N SER A 419 4.98 11.00 -26.56
CA SER A 419 5.41 9.82 -25.81
C SER A 419 4.50 8.65 -26.18
N GLY A 420 5.07 7.45 -26.31
CA GLY A 420 4.30 6.28 -26.79
C GLY A 420 3.73 6.37 -28.22
N GLY A 421 3.94 7.49 -28.93
CA GLY A 421 3.41 7.76 -30.26
C GLY A 421 1.93 8.12 -30.30
N LYS A 422 1.30 8.37 -29.15
CA LYS A 422 -0.14 8.61 -29.03
C LYS A 422 -0.47 9.67 -27.99
N THR A 423 -1.67 10.23 -28.11
CA THR A 423 -2.24 11.20 -27.17
C THR A 423 -3.70 10.84 -26.87
N VAL A 424 -4.25 11.42 -25.80
CA VAL A 424 -5.69 11.68 -25.73
C VAL A 424 -5.98 12.87 -26.61
N GLY A 425 -6.73 12.65 -27.69
CA GLY A 425 -7.12 13.68 -28.64
C GLY A 425 -8.61 13.68 -28.92
N TYR A 426 -9.02 14.46 -29.93
CA TYR A 426 -10.42 14.72 -30.26
C TYR A 426 -11.21 15.28 -29.07
N ILE A 427 -10.53 16.02 -28.21
CA ILE A 427 -11.10 16.54 -26.96
C ILE A 427 -12.04 17.71 -27.29
N ASP A 428 -13.32 17.58 -26.97
CA ASP A 428 -14.31 18.65 -27.00
C ASP A 428 -14.70 19.10 -25.57
N ASN A 429 -15.43 20.21 -25.48
CA ASN A 429 -15.88 20.73 -24.19
C ASN A 429 -16.86 19.77 -23.49
N GLY A 430 -16.50 19.33 -22.28
CA GLY A 430 -17.29 18.41 -21.45
C GLY A 430 -16.77 16.98 -21.46
N ASP A 431 -15.80 16.68 -22.33
CA ASP A 431 -15.16 15.37 -22.40
C ASP A 431 -14.28 15.12 -21.17
N TRP A 432 -14.01 13.84 -20.91
CA TRP A 432 -13.21 13.46 -19.74
C TRP A 432 -12.52 12.11 -19.91
N VAL A 433 -11.47 11.92 -19.12
CA VAL A 433 -10.75 10.65 -18.94
C VAL A 433 -10.55 10.35 -17.46
N GLY A 434 -10.58 9.07 -17.10
CA GLY A 434 -10.36 8.58 -15.74
C GLY A 434 -9.25 7.54 -15.68
N TYR A 435 -8.40 7.63 -14.65
CA TYR A 435 -7.24 6.77 -14.43
C TYR A 435 -7.37 6.04 -13.10
N SER A 436 -7.85 4.80 -13.13
CA SER A 436 -8.13 4.04 -11.91
C SER A 436 -6.89 3.71 -11.09
N SER A 437 -5.73 3.61 -11.74
CA SER A 437 -4.43 3.33 -11.11
C SER A 437 -3.72 4.57 -10.57
N VAL A 438 -4.17 5.79 -10.92
CA VAL A 438 -3.54 7.04 -10.47
C VAL A 438 -4.32 7.59 -9.28
N SER A 439 -3.77 7.40 -8.07
CA SER A 439 -4.39 7.88 -6.83
C SER A 439 -4.13 9.36 -6.58
N THR A 440 -5.19 10.12 -6.29
CA THR A 440 -5.11 11.51 -5.87
C THR A 440 -4.78 11.70 -4.39
N GLN A 441 -4.67 10.61 -3.62
CA GLN A 441 -4.37 10.70 -2.19
C GLN A 441 -3.02 11.39 -1.97
N GLY A 442 -3.03 12.49 -1.23
CA GLY A 442 -1.83 13.26 -0.93
C GLY A 442 -1.34 14.14 -2.09
N ALA A 443 -2.06 14.22 -3.20
CA ALA A 443 -1.62 15.00 -4.36
C ALA A 443 -1.48 16.50 -4.03
N LYS A 444 -0.35 17.09 -4.43
CA LYS A 444 0.05 18.50 -4.22
C LYS A 444 0.27 19.25 -5.52
N GLY A 445 0.50 18.55 -6.63
CA GLY A 445 0.67 19.15 -7.94
C GLY A 445 0.22 18.25 -9.07
N PHE A 446 -0.08 18.88 -10.20
CA PHE A 446 -0.41 18.23 -11.45
C PHE A 446 0.35 18.92 -12.58
N SER A 447 0.88 18.14 -13.52
CA SER A 447 1.34 18.65 -14.81
C SER A 447 0.88 17.76 -15.95
N ALA A 448 0.76 18.34 -17.15
CA ALA A 448 0.44 17.62 -18.36
C ALA A 448 1.28 18.14 -19.53
N ARG A 449 1.79 17.23 -20.36
CA ARG A 449 2.35 17.56 -21.67
C ARG A 449 1.21 17.61 -22.67
N VAL A 450 1.05 18.74 -23.36
CA VAL A 450 -0.15 19.06 -24.16
C VAL A 450 0.21 19.75 -25.46
N SER A 451 -0.61 19.58 -26.49
CA SER A 451 -0.52 20.31 -27.76
C SER A 451 -1.91 20.84 -28.15
N SER A 452 -1.99 21.90 -28.95
CA SER A 452 -3.27 22.47 -29.38
C SER A 452 -3.12 23.25 -30.67
N ALA A 453 -3.76 22.75 -31.73
CA ALA A 453 -4.05 23.54 -32.94
C ALA A 453 -5.46 24.18 -32.90
N GLY A 454 -6.25 23.87 -31.86
CA GLY A 454 -7.60 24.36 -31.63
C GLY A 454 -7.63 25.66 -30.83
N ALA A 455 -8.69 25.84 -30.03
CA ALA A 455 -8.88 27.03 -29.20
C ALA A 455 -8.12 26.99 -27.86
N GLY A 456 -7.44 25.89 -27.55
CA GLY A 456 -6.96 25.60 -26.19
C GLY A 456 -8.13 25.32 -25.23
N GLY A 457 -7.88 25.36 -23.93
CA GLY A 457 -8.94 25.14 -22.94
C GLY A 457 -8.37 24.96 -21.53
N THR A 458 -9.05 24.15 -20.72
CA THR A 458 -8.68 23.91 -19.33
C THR A 458 -8.83 22.43 -19.01
N ILE A 459 -7.84 21.90 -18.29
CA ILE A 459 -7.89 20.59 -17.66
C ILE A 459 -8.26 20.80 -16.19
N GLN A 460 -9.39 20.23 -15.77
CA GLN A 460 -9.80 20.15 -14.38
C GLN A 460 -9.34 18.83 -13.78
N VAL A 461 -8.60 18.89 -12.68
CA VAL A 461 -8.06 17.73 -11.96
C VAL A 461 -9.03 17.36 -10.84
N ARG A 462 -9.68 16.21 -10.94
CA ARG A 462 -10.74 15.76 -10.02
C ARG A 462 -10.41 14.41 -9.39
N SER A 463 -10.94 14.18 -8.19
CA SER A 463 -10.80 12.92 -7.45
C SER A 463 -12.11 12.12 -7.47
N GLY A 464 -12.00 10.82 -7.68
CA GLY A 464 -13.08 9.84 -7.52
C GLY A 464 -14.00 9.70 -8.73
N SER A 465 -14.41 10.81 -9.36
CA SER A 465 -15.22 10.81 -10.58
C SER A 465 -15.08 12.12 -11.36
N GLN A 466 -15.65 12.16 -12.57
CA GLN A 466 -15.73 13.36 -13.42
C GLN A 466 -16.55 14.50 -12.78
N THR A 467 -17.40 14.21 -11.80
CA THR A 467 -18.11 15.22 -10.98
C THR A 467 -17.60 15.29 -9.54
N GLY A 468 -16.53 14.56 -9.23
CA GLY A 468 -15.96 14.47 -7.89
C GLY A 468 -15.19 15.73 -7.49
N THR A 469 -14.56 15.68 -6.31
CA THR A 469 -13.86 16.82 -5.71
C THR A 469 -12.85 17.42 -6.68
N LEU A 470 -13.00 18.71 -7.01
CA LEU A 470 -12.03 19.46 -7.80
C LEU A 470 -10.80 19.75 -6.93
N LEU A 471 -9.64 19.27 -7.37
CA LEU A 471 -8.36 19.45 -6.67
C LEU A 471 -7.58 20.65 -7.19
N GLY A 472 -7.75 20.96 -8.47
CA GLY A 472 -7.10 22.08 -9.15
C GLY A 472 -7.50 22.14 -10.61
N SER A 473 -7.02 23.16 -11.32
CA SER A 473 -7.23 23.30 -12.76
C SER A 473 -6.01 23.95 -13.40
N VAL A 474 -5.77 23.64 -14.66
CA VAL A 474 -4.66 24.20 -15.45
C VAL A 474 -5.14 24.58 -16.84
N THR A 475 -4.78 25.78 -17.28
CA THR A 475 -5.09 26.26 -18.63
C THR A 475 -4.11 25.65 -19.64
N VAL A 476 -4.64 25.19 -20.77
CA VAL A 476 -3.88 24.70 -21.92
C VAL A 476 -3.84 25.81 -22.99
N PRO A 477 -2.65 26.35 -23.30
CA PRO A 477 -2.51 27.36 -24.34
C PRO A 477 -2.58 26.74 -25.75
N VAL A 478 -2.87 27.58 -26.75
CA VAL A 478 -2.73 27.21 -28.16
C VAL A 478 -1.24 27.09 -28.49
N THR A 479 -0.78 25.91 -28.89
CA THR A 479 0.63 25.67 -29.24
C THR A 479 0.92 25.86 -30.73
N GLY A 480 -0.14 25.97 -31.56
CA GLY A 480 -0.07 26.32 -32.98
C GLY A 480 -0.18 25.13 -33.92
N ASN A 481 0.12 23.91 -33.46
CA ASN A 481 -0.16 22.66 -34.18
C ASN A 481 -0.27 21.47 -33.20
N TRP A 482 -0.76 20.32 -33.68
CA TRP A 482 -1.00 19.11 -32.88
C TRP A 482 0.28 18.36 -32.46
N ASP A 483 1.43 18.65 -33.09
CA ASP A 483 2.71 17.97 -32.84
C ASP A 483 3.71 18.83 -32.02
N THR A 484 3.30 20.04 -31.63
CA THR A 484 4.10 20.98 -30.82
C THR A 484 3.59 20.93 -29.39
N PHE A 485 4.36 20.26 -28.54
CA PHE A 485 4.00 20.03 -27.16
C PHE A 485 4.65 21.04 -26.21
N THR A 486 3.91 21.43 -25.18
CA THR A 486 4.41 22.18 -24.01
C THR A 486 3.93 21.51 -22.73
N THR A 487 4.58 21.79 -21.61
CA THR A 487 4.14 21.32 -20.29
C THR A 487 3.36 22.42 -19.59
N VAL A 488 2.16 22.09 -19.13
CA VAL A 488 1.36 22.94 -18.25
C VAL A 488 1.31 22.32 -16.85
N SER A 489 1.24 23.14 -15.81
CA SER A 489 1.22 22.65 -14.43
C SER A 489 0.37 23.52 -13.51
N THR A 490 -0.13 22.94 -12.43
CA THR A 490 -0.87 23.63 -11.36
C THR A 490 -0.61 22.99 -10.00
N THR A 491 -0.78 23.76 -8.93
CA THR A 491 -0.80 23.22 -7.56
C THR A 491 -2.19 22.69 -7.23
N LEU A 492 -2.25 21.62 -6.44
CA LEU A 492 -3.48 21.00 -5.98
C LEU A 492 -3.71 21.34 -4.51
N SER A 493 -4.89 21.85 -4.19
CA SER A 493 -5.22 22.37 -2.85
C SER A 493 -6.34 21.61 -2.15
N GLY A 494 -7.06 20.73 -2.85
CA GLY A 494 -8.08 19.85 -2.26
C GLY A 494 -7.50 18.58 -1.62
N SER A 495 -8.12 18.09 -0.56
CA SER A 495 -7.83 16.77 0.04
C SER A 495 -8.91 15.77 -0.35
N ALA A 496 -8.57 14.82 -1.21
CA ALA A 496 -9.45 13.71 -1.55
C ALA A 496 -8.63 12.46 -1.91
N SER A 497 -9.18 11.29 -1.59
CA SER A 497 -8.61 10.00 -1.95
C SER A 497 -9.52 9.32 -2.95
N GLY A 498 -8.96 8.88 -4.07
CA GLY A 498 -9.69 8.22 -5.14
C GLY A 498 -8.89 8.21 -6.44
N PRO A 499 -9.42 7.58 -7.48
CA PRO A 499 -8.84 7.62 -8.83
C PRO A 499 -8.86 9.04 -9.39
N LEU A 500 -7.86 9.36 -10.21
CA LEU A 500 -7.76 10.64 -10.92
C LEU A 500 -8.75 10.69 -12.08
N PHE A 501 -9.44 11.82 -12.20
CA PHE A 501 -10.24 12.19 -13.37
C PHE A 501 -9.78 13.54 -13.92
N LEU A 502 -9.67 13.63 -15.24
CA LEU A 502 -9.44 14.87 -15.95
C LEU A 502 -10.70 15.23 -16.73
N VAL A 503 -11.24 16.41 -16.48
CA VAL A 503 -12.39 16.94 -17.21
C VAL A 503 -11.92 18.13 -18.05
N PHE A 504 -12.25 18.10 -19.32
CA PHE A 504 -11.81 19.07 -20.30
C PHE A 504 -12.92 20.09 -20.53
N THR A 505 -12.58 21.37 -20.40
CA THR A 505 -13.53 22.48 -20.60
C THR A 505 -12.94 23.51 -21.54
N GLY A 506 -13.76 24.10 -22.40
CA GLY A 506 -13.31 25.10 -23.37
C GLY A 506 -14.42 25.58 -24.30
N GLY A 507 -14.01 26.15 -25.44
CA GLY A 507 -14.91 26.65 -26.48
C GLY A 507 -15.52 25.53 -27.33
N ALA A 508 -16.08 25.90 -28.48
CA ALA A 508 -16.58 24.93 -29.46
C ALA A 508 -15.45 24.38 -30.34
N GLY A 509 -15.56 23.10 -30.74
CA GLY A 509 -14.58 22.39 -31.55
C GLY A 509 -13.41 21.81 -30.74
N SER A 510 -12.52 21.10 -31.42
CA SER A 510 -11.42 20.39 -30.79
C SER A 510 -10.49 21.34 -30.03
N LEU A 511 -10.24 21.02 -28.76
CA LEU A 511 -9.57 21.91 -27.81
C LEU A 511 -8.05 21.75 -27.86
N PHE A 512 -7.56 20.57 -27.49
CA PHE A 512 -6.14 20.23 -27.33
C PHE A 512 -5.98 18.71 -27.25
N ASP A 513 -4.74 18.25 -27.28
CA ASP A 513 -4.34 16.88 -27.02
C ASP A 513 -3.52 16.82 -25.73
N VAL A 514 -3.62 15.69 -25.02
CA VAL A 514 -2.83 15.40 -23.81
C VAL A 514 -1.98 14.18 -24.08
N ASP A 515 -0.68 14.31 -23.87
CA ASP A 515 0.33 13.29 -24.15
C ASP A 515 0.68 12.51 -22.88
N THR A 516 1.21 13.20 -21.87
CA THR A 516 1.52 12.61 -20.57
C THR A 516 0.95 13.44 -19.44
N ILE A 517 0.68 12.79 -18.31
CA ILE A 517 0.23 13.47 -17.09
C ILE A 517 1.08 13.05 -15.90
N THR A 518 1.30 13.96 -14.97
CA THR A 518 2.08 13.73 -13.76
C THR A 518 1.33 14.25 -12.54
N ILE A 519 1.18 13.42 -11.51
CA ILE A 519 0.70 13.83 -10.17
C ILE A 519 1.88 13.83 -9.21
N THR A 520 2.14 14.94 -8.53
CA THR A 520 3.13 15.03 -7.46
C THR A 520 2.44 15.02 -6.10
N LYS A 521 3.02 14.32 -5.12
CA LYS A 521 2.53 14.22 -3.73
C LYS A 521 3.49 14.87 -2.74
#